data_AF-A0A2P4NYZ7-F1
#
_entry.id   AF-A0A2P4NYZ7-F1
#
_cell.length_a   1.000
_cell.length_b   1.000
_cell.length_c   1.000
_cell.angle_alpha   90.00
_cell.angle_beta   90.00
_cell.angle_gamma   90.00
#
_symmetry.space_group_name_H-M   'P 1'
#
loop_
_entity.id
_entity.type
_entity.pdbx_description
1 polymer ?
#
loop_
_entity_poly.entity_id
_entity_poly.type
_entity_poly.pdbx_seq_one_letter_code
_entity_poly.pdbx_strand_id
1 'polypeptide(L)'
;MTVFSFIIVIYLMNLIIGLLGDEIKKNNDDALYYVQKAEIIAEIELFYLLPHQRRWRTWFPEIIVSVEKARKHIREAINNGEWKMNDWPEMKQKILKLLSMDDTIVNQAV
;
A
#
# COMPACT_ATOMS: atom_id res chain seq x y z
N MET A 1 38.82 -33.25 -6.77
CA MET A 1 37.69 -32.89 -7.67
C MET A 1 36.37 -32.76 -6.91
N THR A 2 36.00 -33.72 -6.07
CA THR A 2 34.74 -33.69 -5.29
C THR A 2 34.62 -32.54 -4.30
N VAL A 3 35.66 -32.26 -3.51
CA VAL A 3 35.63 -31.17 -2.50
C VAL A 3 35.55 -29.79 -3.16
N PHE A 4 36.27 -29.59 -4.27
CA PHE A 4 36.22 -28.36 -5.06
C PHE A 4 34.81 -28.11 -5.63
N SER A 5 34.19 -29.14 -6.21
CA SER A 5 32.81 -29.07 -6.69
C SER A 5 31.81 -28.76 -5.56
N PHE A 6 32.00 -29.34 -4.38
CA PHE A 6 31.13 -29.11 -3.23
C PHE A 6 31.20 -27.67 -2.71
N ILE A 7 32.41 -27.12 -2.59
CA ILE A 7 32.62 -25.73 -2.18
C ILE A 7 32.03 -24.75 -3.21
N ILE A 8 32.16 -25.04 -4.50
CA ILE A 8 31.58 -24.22 -5.58
C ILE A 8 30.06 -24.18 -5.50
N VAL A 9 29.41 -25.32 -5.24
CA VAL A 9 27.94 -25.35 -5.11
C VAL A 9 27.49 -24.52 -3.90
N ILE A 10 28.15 -24.65 -2.76
CA ILE A 10 27.84 -23.84 -1.57
C ILE A 10 28.03 -22.34 -1.86
N TYR A 11 29.13 -21.98 -2.53
CA TYR A 11 29.41 -20.60 -2.91
C TYR A 11 28.34 -20.04 -3.87
N LEU A 12 27.98 -20.80 -4.91
CA LEU A 12 26.94 -20.42 -5.87
C LEU A 12 25.57 -20.29 -5.21
N MET A 13 25.20 -21.19 -4.29
CA MET A 13 23.92 -21.10 -3.57
C MET A 13 23.87 -19.85 -2.71
N ASN A 14 24.94 -19.53 -1.99
CA ASN A 14 25.01 -18.32 -1.17
C ASN A 14 24.94 -17.04 -2.03
N LEU A 15 25.60 -17.04 -3.19
CA LEU A 15 25.55 -15.94 -4.15
C LEU A 15 24.12 -15.75 -4.71
N ILE A 16 23.47 -16.84 -5.12
CA ILE A 16 22.11 -16.82 -5.68
C ILE A 16 21.11 -16.32 -4.63
N ILE A 17 21.21 -16.79 -3.37
CA ILE A 17 20.36 -16.32 -2.27
C ILE A 17 20.53 -14.81 -2.03
N GLY A 18 21.77 -14.31 -2.08
CA GLY A 18 22.04 -12.87 -1.94
C GLY A 18 21.44 -12.05 -3.08
N LEU A 19 21.67 -12.46 -4.33
CA LEU A 19 21.14 -11.77 -5.52
C LEU A 19 19.61 -11.79 -5.58
N LEU A 20 18.98 -12.92 -5.27
CA LEU A 20 17.52 -13.02 -5.18
C LEU A 20 16.97 -12.17 -4.05
N GLY A 21 17.62 -12.15 -2.88
CA GLY A 21 17.20 -11.33 -1.74
C GLY A 21 17.21 -9.83 -2.08
N ASP A 22 18.26 -9.36 -2.76
CA ASP A 22 18.37 -7.96 -3.18
C ASP A 22 17.34 -7.59 -4.24
N GLU A 23 17.10 -8.46 -5.22
CA GLU A 23 16.10 -8.22 -6.27
C GLU A 23 14.68 -8.26 -5.70
N ILE A 24 14.37 -9.17 -4.77
CA ILE A 24 13.09 -9.20 -4.05
C ILE A 24 12.93 -7.92 -3.23
N LYS A 25 13.97 -7.47 -2.52
CA LYS A 25 13.90 -6.24 -1.72
C LYS A 25 13.70 -5.00 -2.58
N LYS A 26 14.28 -4.97 -3.77
CA LYS A 26 14.12 -3.89 -4.76
C LYS A 26 12.75 -3.92 -5.44
N ASN A 27 12.21 -5.11 -5.70
CA ASN A 27 10.90 -5.29 -6.34
C ASN A 27 9.74 -5.42 -5.33
N ASN A 28 10.02 -5.44 -4.03
CA ASN A 28 9.05 -5.22 -2.96
C ASN A 28 8.68 -3.74 -2.88
N ASP A 29 8.35 -3.17 -4.04
CA ASP A 29 7.74 -1.87 -4.15
C ASP A 29 6.29 -2.07 -3.74
N ASP A 30 5.94 -1.67 -2.52
CA ASP A 30 4.58 -1.80 -1.98
C ASP A 30 3.52 -1.33 -2.99
N ALA A 31 3.87 -0.34 -3.81
CA ALA A 31 3.04 0.15 -4.91
C ALA A 31 2.65 -0.95 -5.91
N LEU A 32 3.61 -1.75 -6.39
CA LEU A 32 3.36 -2.81 -7.37
C LEU A 32 2.49 -3.93 -6.76
N TYR A 33 2.73 -4.26 -5.49
CA TYR A 33 1.90 -5.22 -4.76
C TYR A 33 0.44 -4.78 -4.69
N TYR A 34 0.16 -3.51 -4.37
CA TYR A 34 -1.22 -3.01 -4.33
C TYR A 34 -1.86 -2.95 -5.72
N VAL A 35 -1.10 -2.61 -6.77
CA VAL A 35 -1.59 -2.62 -8.16
C VAL A 35 -1.97 -4.03 -8.59
N GLN A 36 -1.09 -5.00 -8.39
CA GLN A 36 -1.37 -6.41 -8.71
C GLN A 36 -2.56 -6.94 -7.89
N LYS A 37 -2.65 -6.56 -6.61
CA LYS A 37 -3.78 -6.93 -5.77
C LYS A 37 -5.09 -6.34 -6.28
N ALA A 38 -5.09 -5.08 -6.74
CA ALA A 38 -6.28 -4.44 -7.32
C ALA A 38 -6.68 -5.08 -8.66
N GLU A 39 -5.71 -5.44 -9.49
CA GLU A 39 -5.93 -6.16 -10.76
C GLU A 39 -6.60 -7.51 -10.54
N ILE A 40 -6.09 -8.32 -9.61
CA ILE A 40 -6.68 -9.62 -9.24
C ILE A 40 -8.11 -9.44 -8.70
N ILE A 41 -8.36 -8.42 -7.86
CA ILE A 41 -9.70 -8.12 -7.34
C ILE A 41 -10.66 -7.73 -8.47
N ALA A 42 -10.21 -6.93 -9.44
CA ALA A 42 -11.02 -6.53 -10.59
C ALA A 42 -11.36 -7.72 -11.51
N GLU A 43 -10.42 -8.65 -11.73
CA GLU A 43 -10.68 -9.89 -12.46
C GLU A 43 -11.72 -10.77 -11.73
N ILE A 44 -11.60 -10.92 -10.41
CA ILE A 44 -12.59 -11.65 -9.60
C ILE A 44 -13.97 -11.00 -9.71
N GLU A 45 -14.04 -9.66 -9.63
CA GLU A 45 -15.30 -8.95 -9.80
C GLU A 45 -15.95 -9.16 -11.16
N LEU A 46 -15.15 -9.13 -12.23
CA LEU A 46 -15.64 -9.21 -13.60
C LEU A 46 -16.14 -10.62 -13.93
N PHE A 47 -15.40 -11.66 -13.53
CA PHE A 47 -15.64 -13.03 -13.98
C PHE A 47 -16.36 -13.94 -12.98
N TYR A 48 -16.25 -13.67 -11.67
CA TYR A 48 -16.66 -14.63 -10.64
C TYR A 48 -17.78 -14.14 -9.71
N LEU A 49 -18.24 -12.87 -9.83
CA LEU A 49 -19.23 -12.30 -8.91
C LEU A 49 -20.53 -11.85 -9.58
N LEU A 50 -21.64 -12.15 -8.90
CA LEU A 50 -22.97 -11.72 -9.30
C LEU A 50 -23.18 -10.22 -9.03
N PRO A 51 -24.04 -9.52 -9.78
CA PRO A 51 -24.26 -8.07 -9.64
C PRO A 51 -24.65 -7.61 -8.23
N HIS A 52 -25.30 -8.48 -7.44
CA HIS A 52 -25.67 -8.17 -6.06
C HIS A 52 -24.49 -8.27 -5.09
N GLN A 53 -23.53 -9.18 -5.33
CA GLN A 53 -22.33 -9.34 -4.51
C GLN A 53 -21.35 -8.18 -4.74
N ARG A 54 -21.25 -7.67 -5.97
CA ARG A 54 -20.42 -6.51 -6.32
C ARG A 54 -20.86 -5.21 -5.64
N ARG A 55 -22.12 -5.13 -5.17
CA ARG A 55 -22.65 -3.97 -4.45
C ARG A 55 -22.37 -4.00 -2.95
N TRP A 56 -21.76 -5.08 -2.43
CA TRP A 56 -21.39 -5.17 -1.02
C TRP A 56 -20.09 -4.40 -0.76
N ARG A 57 -20.24 -3.12 -0.38
CA ARG A 57 -19.12 -2.22 -0.05
C ARG A 57 -18.18 -2.75 1.04
N THR A 58 -18.65 -3.68 1.87
CA THR A 58 -17.85 -4.34 2.90
C THR A 58 -16.86 -5.35 2.33
N TRP A 59 -17.16 -5.97 1.19
CA TRP A 59 -16.29 -6.96 0.52
C TRP A 59 -15.50 -6.34 -0.62
N PHE A 60 -16.09 -5.36 -1.31
CA PHE A 60 -15.47 -4.63 -2.42
C PHE A 60 -15.50 -3.13 -2.13
N PRO A 61 -14.45 -2.61 -1.45
CA PRO A 61 -14.35 -1.18 -1.18
C PRO A 61 -14.11 -0.42 -2.48
N GLU A 62 -14.83 0.69 -2.63
CA GLU A 62 -14.72 1.58 -3.80
C GLU A 62 -13.35 2.27 -3.91
N ILE A 63 -12.64 2.39 -2.78
CA ILE A 63 -11.31 3.02 -2.70
C ILE A 63 -10.41 2.13 -1.84
N ILE A 64 -9.27 1.74 -2.38
CA ILE A 64 -8.21 1.04 -1.66
C ILE A 64 -7.01 1.99 -1.61
N VAL A 65 -6.62 2.40 -0.40
CA VAL A 65 -5.43 3.24 -0.21
C VAL A 65 -4.59 2.69 0.94
N SER A 66 -3.26 2.74 0.80
CA SER A 66 -2.36 2.44 1.91
C SER A 66 -2.50 3.53 2.98
N VAL A 67 -2.73 3.11 4.22
CA VAL A 67 -2.85 4.02 5.38
C VAL A 67 -1.62 4.91 5.50
N GLU A 68 -0.42 4.35 5.35
CA GLU A 68 0.83 5.10 5.49
C GLU A 68 1.03 6.13 4.38
N LYS A 69 0.75 5.77 3.12
CA LYS A 69 0.78 6.70 1.99
C LYS A 69 -0.26 7.80 2.13
N ALA A 70 -1.48 7.45 2.54
CA ALA A 70 -2.54 8.44 2.80
C ALA A 70 -2.13 9.42 3.90
N ARG A 71 -1.55 8.93 5.00
CA ARG A 71 -1.02 9.77 6.08
C ARG A 71 0.07 10.73 5.58
N LYS A 72 1.01 10.24 4.76
CA LYS A 72 2.08 11.05 4.19
C LYS A 72 1.53 12.16 3.29
N HIS A 73 0.67 11.82 2.35
CA HIS A 73 0.06 12.80 1.44
C HIS A 73 -0.78 13.85 2.17
N ILE A 74 -1.53 13.47 3.20
CA ILE A 74 -2.30 14.43 4.00
C ILE A 74 -1.37 15.41 4.72
N ARG A 75 -0.26 14.94 5.30
CA ARG A 75 0.75 15.82 5.93
C ARG A 75 1.37 16.78 4.92
N GLU A 76 1.71 16.30 3.72
CA GLU A 76 2.24 17.14 2.64
C GLU A 76 1.21 18.19 2.20
N ALA A 77 -0.06 17.81 2.01
CA ALA A 77 -1.12 18.72 1.63
C ALA A 77 -1.41 19.78 2.72
N ILE A 78 -1.28 19.41 4.01
CA ILE A 78 -1.38 20.35 5.14
C ILE A 78 -0.22 21.35 5.09
N ASN A 79 1.02 20.87 4.92
CA ASN A 79 2.21 21.73 4.86
C ASN A 79 2.16 22.69 3.66
N ASN A 80 1.62 22.26 2.52
CA ASN A 80 1.47 23.07 1.32
C ASN A 80 0.28 24.05 1.38
N GLY A 81 -0.53 24.00 2.44
CA GLY A 81 -1.73 24.84 2.58
C GLY A 81 -2.89 24.47 1.64
N GLU A 82 -2.78 23.32 0.95
CA GLU A 82 -3.81 22.78 0.05
C GLU A 82 -4.94 22.10 0.84
N TRP A 83 -4.65 21.62 2.05
CA TRP A 83 -5.63 21.01 2.94
C TRP A 83 -6.49 22.04 3.69
N LYS A 84 -7.46 22.63 2.98
CA LYS A 84 -8.40 23.61 3.57
C LYS A 84 -9.57 22.93 4.27
N MET A 85 -9.71 23.09 5.60
CA MET A 85 -10.77 22.41 6.35
C MET A 85 -12.19 22.91 6.04
N ASN A 86 -12.32 24.12 5.46
CA ASN A 86 -13.60 24.66 5.00
C ASN A 86 -14.21 23.87 3.83
N ASP A 87 -13.36 23.22 3.02
CA ASP A 87 -13.84 22.43 1.89
C ASP A 87 -14.15 21.01 2.37
N TRP A 88 -15.44 20.72 2.54
CA TRP A 88 -15.99 19.41 2.95
C TRP A 88 -15.52 18.96 4.34
N PRO A 89 -15.89 19.71 5.39
CA PRO A 89 -15.39 19.50 6.75
C PRO A 89 -15.72 18.11 7.30
N GLU A 90 -16.94 17.62 7.09
CA GLU A 90 -17.40 16.33 7.60
C GLU A 90 -16.59 15.15 7.02
N MET A 91 -16.33 15.16 5.71
CA MET A 91 -15.57 14.10 5.05
C MET A 91 -14.11 14.11 5.51
N LYS A 92 -13.49 15.29 5.62
CA LYS A 92 -12.10 15.42 6.07
C LYS A 92 -11.92 14.98 7.52
N GLN A 93 -12.84 15.35 8.42
CA GLN A 93 -12.83 14.85 9.80
C GLN A 93 -12.98 13.33 9.86
N LYS A 94 -13.87 12.75 9.05
CA LYS A 94 -14.05 11.30 8.99
C LYS A 94 -12.80 10.58 8.50
N ILE A 95 -12.10 11.12 7.49
CA ILE A 95 -10.84 10.57 6.98
C ILE A 95 -9.74 10.64 8.05
N LEU A 96 -9.59 11.79 8.73
CA LEU A 96 -8.58 11.97 9.78
C LEU A 96 -8.82 11.01 10.95
N LYS A 97 -10.08 10.80 11.34
CA LYS A 97 -10.47 9.82 12.36
C LYS A 97 -10.18 8.37 11.94
N LEU A 98 -10.50 8.02 10.69
CA LEU A 98 -10.19 6.69 10.13
C LEU A 98 -8.68 6.43 10.09
N LEU A 99 -7.88 7.47 9.86
CA LEU A 99 -6.42 7.39 9.81
C LEU A 99 -5.76 7.63 11.17
N SER A 100 -6.52 7.85 12.25
CA SER A 100 -6.01 8.20 13.59
C SER A 100 -5.06 9.40 13.56
N MET A 101 -5.41 10.45 12.81
CA MET A 101 -4.63 11.68 12.65
C MET A 101 -5.25 12.88 13.36
N ASP A 102 -6.21 12.63 14.24
CA ASP A 102 -7.04 13.65 14.91
C ASP A 102 -6.20 14.73 15.61
N ASP A 103 -5.05 14.33 16.16
CA ASP A 103 -4.11 15.20 16.88
C ASP A 103 -3.39 16.22 15.97
N THR A 104 -3.30 15.95 14.66
CA THR A 104 -2.58 16.84 13.73
C THR A 104 -3.34 18.13 13.42
N ILE A 105 -4.66 18.13 13.62
CA ILE A 105 -5.54 19.30 13.41
C ILE A 105 -5.41 20.29 14.58
N VAL A 106 -5.18 19.79 15.80
CA VAL A 106 -5.13 20.60 17.03
C VAL A 106 -3.98 21.61 17.00
N ASN A 107 -2.88 21.27 16.33
CA ASN A 107 -1.69 22.14 16.23
C ASN A 107 -1.81 23.24 15.16
N GLN A 108 -2.89 23.27 14.37
CA GLN A 108 -3.12 24.29 13.33
C GLN A 108 -4.19 25.31 13.73
N ALA A 109 -4.82 25.13 14.91
CA ALA A 109 -5.85 26.01 15.47
C ALA A 109 -5.31 26.93 16.61
N VAL A 110 -3.99 26.99 16.79
CA VAL A 110 -3.29 27.89 17.74
C VAL A 110 -2.46 28.90 16.97
#